data_AF-A0A7C1NWU0-F1
#
_entry.id   AF-A0A7C1NWU0-F1
#
_cell.length_a   1.000
_cell.length_b   1.000
_cell.length_c   1.000
_cell.angle_alpha   90.00
_cell.angle_beta   90.00
_cell.angle_gamma   90.00
#
_symmetry.space_group_name_H-M   'P 1'
#
loop_
_entity.id
_entity.type
_entity.pdbx_description
1 polymer ?
#
loop_
_entity_poly.entity_id
_entity_poly.type
_entity_poly.pdbx_seq_one_letter_code
_entity_poly.pdbx_strand_id
1 'polypeptide(L)'
;MVKNFTYRDLSNSVEKELALILGRITHHIHPDIANHIAVQNVLYEKCFRSICHENCNPLPFFYTKSDCVFPGFRRPINKEKAGQWKNNVFQKDGTILNDNTFPRHIWAYLSMNKAYSGGASGMWSPSGLDNFELAHVFGHKQDERTLEKEVFTDVDMSIEPYGLFTSASNVVLIPKGFAKPTDHMKSIKVCFYKRHLDLYGNNVIGLGELDEEHIPAWYDDIQWLEPELPSNWKVKIDNLLLYREKYLAKKYA
;
A
#
# COMPACT_ATOMS: atom_id res chain seq x y z
N MET A 1 -0.48 48.26 11.53
CA MET A 1 -0.38 46.78 11.43
C MET A 1 -1.78 46.23 11.28
N VAL A 2 -2.07 45.53 10.18
CA VAL A 2 -3.31 44.75 10.05
C VAL A 2 -3.09 43.46 10.84
N LYS A 3 -3.91 43.19 11.87
CA LYS A 3 -3.89 41.91 12.56
C LYS A 3 -4.55 40.87 11.66
N ASN A 4 -3.83 39.81 11.32
CA ASN A 4 -4.41 38.69 10.60
C ASN A 4 -5.45 38.00 11.48
N PHE A 5 -6.64 37.80 10.93
CA PHE A 5 -7.67 36.97 11.55
C PHE A 5 -7.27 35.50 11.43
N THR A 6 -7.35 34.75 12.53
CA THR A 6 -7.01 33.32 12.58
C THR A 6 -8.23 32.51 12.98
N TYR A 7 -8.51 31.45 12.23
CA TYR A 7 -9.53 30.47 12.60
C TYR A 7 -8.95 29.48 13.61
N ARG A 8 -9.79 29.02 14.55
CA ARG A 8 -9.43 27.94 15.48
C ARG A 8 -9.44 26.61 14.73
N ASP A 9 -8.40 25.80 14.95
CA ASP A 9 -8.39 24.41 14.51
C ASP A 9 -9.27 23.56 15.44
N LEU A 10 -10.23 22.86 14.84
CA LEU A 10 -11.20 21.98 15.51
C LEU A 10 -11.02 20.52 15.10
N SER A 11 -9.97 20.19 14.35
CA SER A 11 -9.75 18.84 13.80
C SER A 11 -9.77 17.77 14.92
N ASN A 12 -9.14 18.05 16.06
CA ASN A 12 -9.06 17.15 17.20
C ASN A 12 -10.43 16.81 17.83
N SER A 13 -11.44 17.67 17.67
CA SER A 13 -12.76 17.43 18.28
C SER A 13 -13.65 16.51 17.45
N VAL A 14 -13.20 16.05 16.29
CA VAL A 14 -13.98 15.19 15.37
C VAL A 14 -13.23 13.95 14.90
N GLU A 15 -11.99 13.73 15.35
CA GLU A 15 -11.16 12.60 14.88
C GLU A 15 -11.81 11.25 15.15
N LYS A 16 -12.44 11.08 16.32
CA LYS A 16 -13.14 9.85 16.69
C LYS A 16 -14.27 9.57 15.71
N GLU A 17 -15.17 10.53 15.50
CA GLU A 17 -16.31 10.40 14.59
C GLU A 17 -15.86 10.10 13.16
N LEU A 18 -14.79 10.75 12.70
CA LEU A 18 -14.19 10.47 11.41
C LEU A 18 -13.63 9.04 11.33
N ALA A 19 -12.92 8.58 12.36
CA ALA A 19 -12.40 7.22 12.42
C ALA A 19 -13.53 6.16 12.41
N LEU A 20 -14.63 6.40 13.13
CA LEU A 20 -15.82 5.54 13.10
C LEU A 20 -16.42 5.44 11.69
N ILE A 21 -16.48 6.56 10.96
CA ILE A 21 -16.94 6.58 9.56
C ILE A 21 -15.97 5.80 8.68
N LEU A 22 -14.68 6.10 8.76
CA LEU A 22 -13.64 5.47 7.94
C LEU A 22 -13.57 3.96 8.16
N GLY A 23 -13.70 3.50 9.41
CA GLY A 23 -13.70 2.09 9.76
C GLY A 23 -14.77 1.31 9.01
N ARG A 24 -15.97 1.89 8.84
CA ARG A 24 -17.12 1.24 8.19
C ARG A 24 -17.08 1.24 6.67
N ILE A 25 -16.26 2.09 6.06
CA ILE A 25 -16.25 2.31 4.60
C ILE A 25 -14.93 1.94 3.91
N THR A 26 -13.90 1.60 4.69
CA THR A 26 -12.58 1.23 4.14
C THR A 26 -12.53 -0.25 3.84
N HIS A 27 -12.26 -0.60 2.58
CA HIS A 27 -12.04 -1.99 2.18
C HIS A 27 -10.56 -2.35 2.29
N HIS A 28 -10.26 -3.34 3.12
CA HIS A 28 -8.96 -3.98 3.23
C HIS A 28 -8.92 -5.26 2.38
N ILE A 29 -7.73 -5.69 1.97
CA ILE A 29 -7.54 -6.99 1.32
C ILE A 29 -7.76 -8.11 2.35
N HIS A 30 -8.38 -9.23 1.95
CA HIS A 30 -8.56 -10.34 2.87
C HIS A 30 -7.21 -10.98 3.28
N PRO A 31 -6.99 -11.35 4.56
CA PRO A 31 -5.73 -11.93 5.03
C PRO A 31 -5.26 -13.17 4.24
N ASP A 32 -6.17 -14.06 3.84
CA ASP A 32 -5.84 -15.22 2.99
C ASP A 32 -5.20 -14.84 1.65
N ILE A 33 -5.59 -13.72 1.05
CA ILE A 33 -5.02 -13.22 -0.20
C ILE A 33 -3.58 -12.77 0.04
N ALA A 34 -3.35 -11.95 1.07
CA ALA A 34 -2.03 -11.45 1.44
C ALA A 34 -1.08 -12.62 1.78
N ASN A 35 -1.55 -13.58 2.57
CA ASN A 35 -0.79 -14.78 2.93
C ASN A 35 -0.44 -15.64 1.71
N HIS A 36 -1.39 -15.84 0.78
CA HIS A 36 -1.12 -16.59 -0.46
C HIS A 36 -0.04 -15.92 -1.30
N ILE A 37 -0.09 -14.59 -1.46
CA ILE A 37 0.95 -13.83 -2.16
C ILE A 37 2.30 -13.99 -1.46
N ALA A 38 2.35 -13.90 -0.14
CA ALA A 38 3.58 -14.06 0.62
C ALA A 38 4.22 -15.45 0.44
N VAL A 39 3.42 -16.51 0.44
CA VAL A 39 3.89 -17.88 0.16
C VAL A 39 4.45 -17.98 -1.28
N GLN A 40 3.77 -17.40 -2.26
CA GLN A 40 4.24 -17.40 -3.65
C GLN A 40 5.52 -16.56 -3.84
N ASN A 41 5.72 -15.51 -3.04
CA ASN A 41 6.91 -14.67 -3.11
C ASN A 41 8.18 -15.42 -2.68
N VAL A 42 8.09 -16.31 -1.69
CA VAL A 42 9.22 -17.18 -1.29
C VAL A 42 9.71 -18.04 -2.47
N LEU A 43 8.78 -18.56 -3.28
CA LEU A 43 9.11 -19.36 -4.45
C LEU A 43 9.64 -18.50 -5.61
N TYR A 44 9.08 -17.30 -5.78
CA TYR A 44 9.39 -16.43 -6.91
C TYR A 44 10.74 -15.68 -6.76
N GLU A 45 11.23 -15.48 -5.54
CA GLU A 45 12.45 -14.68 -5.28
C GLU A 45 13.64 -15.11 -6.15
N LYS A 46 13.90 -16.42 -6.26
CA LYS A 46 15.00 -16.95 -7.08
C LYS A 46 14.84 -16.58 -8.55
N CYS A 47 13.61 -16.66 -9.07
CA CYS A 47 13.31 -16.27 -10.45
C CYS A 47 13.53 -14.77 -10.63
N PHE A 48 12.98 -13.94 -9.73
CA PHE A 48 13.18 -12.50 -9.79
C PHE A 48 14.65 -12.11 -9.80
N ARG A 49 15.47 -12.69 -8.91
CA ARG A 49 16.93 -12.45 -8.86
C ARG A 49 17.65 -12.77 -10.16
N SER A 50 17.15 -13.73 -10.95
CA SER A 50 17.73 -14.12 -12.24
C SER A 50 17.36 -13.19 -13.39
N ILE A 51 16.30 -12.39 -13.23
CA ILE A 51 15.79 -11.52 -14.29
C ILE A 51 15.92 -10.03 -13.94
N CYS A 52 16.03 -9.64 -12.67
CA CYS A 52 16.04 -8.23 -12.29
C CYS A 52 17.33 -7.55 -12.75
N HIS A 53 17.27 -6.22 -12.87
CA HIS A 53 18.44 -5.40 -13.14
C HIS A 53 19.54 -5.64 -12.09
N GLU A 54 20.82 -5.63 -12.51
CA GLU A 54 21.98 -5.92 -11.64
C GLU A 54 22.06 -5.03 -10.39
N ASN A 55 21.67 -3.75 -10.53
CA ASN A 55 21.61 -2.79 -9.42
C ASN A 55 20.36 -2.94 -8.53
N CYS A 56 19.39 -3.78 -8.88
CA CYS A 56 18.15 -3.93 -8.13
C CYS A 56 18.37 -4.78 -6.88
N ASN A 57 18.26 -4.17 -5.71
CA ASN A 57 18.28 -4.88 -4.44
C ASN A 57 16.92 -5.59 -4.22
N PRO A 58 16.87 -6.93 -4.08
CA PRO A 58 15.61 -7.65 -3.86
C PRO A 58 15.10 -7.58 -2.41
N LEU A 59 15.96 -7.30 -1.43
CA LEU A 59 15.61 -7.36 0.00
C LEU A 59 14.41 -6.47 0.38
N PRO A 60 14.28 -5.22 -0.13
CA PRO A 60 13.10 -4.39 0.08
C PRO A 60 11.76 -5.00 -0.37
N PHE A 61 11.79 -6.02 -1.22
CA PHE A 61 10.59 -6.61 -1.83
C PHE A 61 10.30 -8.04 -1.37
N PHE A 62 11.30 -8.76 -0.85
CA PHE A 62 11.20 -10.17 -0.43
C PHE A 62 11.61 -10.37 1.03
N TYR A 63 11.08 -9.53 1.92
CA TYR A 63 11.25 -9.71 3.36
C TYR A 63 10.26 -10.75 3.91
N THR A 64 10.46 -11.16 5.17
CA THR A 64 9.61 -12.14 5.84
C THR A 64 8.13 -11.74 5.79
N LYS A 65 7.27 -12.65 5.32
CA LYS A 65 5.82 -12.42 5.10
C LYS A 65 5.48 -11.31 4.10
N SER A 66 6.42 -10.91 3.24
CA SER A 66 6.14 -9.89 2.22
C SER A 66 5.10 -10.33 1.21
N ASP A 67 4.02 -9.59 1.14
CA ASP A 67 2.96 -9.72 0.14
C ASP A 67 3.10 -8.67 -0.98
N CYS A 68 4.33 -8.23 -1.26
CA CYS A 68 4.66 -7.37 -2.39
C CYS A 68 4.27 -8.06 -3.69
N VAL A 69 3.32 -7.50 -4.43
CA VAL A 69 2.84 -8.10 -5.68
C VAL A 69 3.80 -7.81 -6.83
N PHE A 70 4.45 -6.65 -6.86
CA PHE A 70 5.34 -6.28 -7.96
C PHE A 70 6.73 -5.89 -7.44
N PRO A 71 7.60 -6.87 -7.17
CA PRO A 71 8.97 -6.61 -6.76
C PRO A 71 9.72 -5.80 -7.83
N GLY A 72 10.62 -4.92 -7.40
CA GLY A 72 11.33 -3.99 -8.27
C GLY A 72 10.56 -2.70 -8.56
N PHE A 73 9.27 -2.56 -8.24
CA PHE A 73 8.54 -1.32 -8.42
C PHE A 73 8.57 -0.41 -7.20
N ARG A 74 8.80 0.89 -7.41
CA ARG A 74 8.65 1.91 -6.37
C ARG A 74 8.04 3.20 -6.88
N ARG A 75 7.58 4.04 -5.96
CA ARG A 75 7.13 5.40 -6.26
C ARG A 75 8.36 6.31 -6.45
N PRO A 76 8.40 7.17 -7.48
CA PRO A 76 9.46 8.16 -7.56
C PRO A 76 9.27 9.28 -6.54
N ILE A 77 10.39 9.85 -6.09
CA ILE A 77 10.40 11.16 -5.42
C ILE A 77 10.40 12.28 -6.47
N ASN A 78 10.06 13.51 -6.08
CA ASN A 78 9.81 14.60 -7.05
C ASN A 78 10.97 14.87 -8.01
N LYS A 79 12.22 14.77 -7.55
CA LYS A 79 13.42 14.95 -8.39
C LYS A 79 13.63 13.84 -9.43
N GLU A 80 12.99 12.69 -9.27
CA GLU A 80 13.08 11.54 -10.19
C GLU A 80 11.99 11.59 -11.27
N LYS A 81 11.02 12.50 -11.16
CA LYS A 81 9.90 12.62 -12.12
C LYS A 81 10.26 13.38 -13.40
N ALA A 82 11.54 13.47 -13.74
CA ALA A 82 12.01 14.13 -14.95
C ALA A 82 11.96 13.19 -16.17
N GLY A 83 11.58 13.71 -17.34
CA GLY A 83 11.58 12.95 -18.60
C GLY A 83 10.66 11.72 -18.60
N GLN A 84 11.04 10.68 -19.34
CA GLN A 84 10.32 9.41 -19.43
C GLN A 84 10.69 8.47 -18.27
N TRP A 85 10.23 8.78 -17.06
CA TRP A 85 10.51 7.96 -15.87
C TRP A 85 9.47 6.85 -15.65
N LYS A 86 8.21 7.09 -16.03
CA LYS A 86 7.08 6.23 -15.68
C LYS A 86 7.17 4.88 -16.39
N ASN A 87 7.12 3.83 -15.59
CA ASN A 87 7.24 2.44 -15.97
C ASN A 87 8.57 2.11 -16.65
N ASN A 88 9.64 2.89 -16.42
CA ASN A 88 10.97 2.63 -16.95
C ASN A 88 11.94 2.23 -15.83
N VAL A 89 12.95 1.44 -16.20
CA VAL A 89 14.00 1.01 -15.27
C VAL A 89 14.87 2.21 -14.95
N PHE A 90 14.89 2.59 -13.68
CA PHE A 90 15.70 3.65 -13.14
C PHE A 90 17.12 3.13 -12.91
N GLN A 91 18.03 3.52 -13.79
CA GLN A 91 19.38 2.97 -13.87
C GLN A 91 20.17 3.04 -12.55
N LYS A 92 19.88 4.05 -11.72
CA LYS A 92 20.59 4.27 -10.46
C LYS A 92 20.44 3.10 -9.48
N ASP A 93 19.27 2.48 -9.42
CA ASP A 93 18.97 1.41 -8.44
C ASP A 93 18.25 0.20 -9.06
N GLY A 94 18.12 0.16 -10.39
CA GLY A 94 17.48 -0.94 -11.11
C GLY A 94 15.97 -1.10 -10.86
N THR A 95 15.33 -0.21 -10.10
CA THR A 95 13.89 -0.27 -9.84
C THR A 95 13.08 0.30 -11.01
N ILE A 96 11.80 0.00 -11.07
CA ILE A 96 10.87 0.55 -12.04
C ILE A 96 9.99 1.58 -11.34
N LEU A 97 10.04 2.83 -11.80
CA LEU A 97 9.29 3.93 -11.19
C LEU A 97 7.84 3.94 -11.70
N ASN A 98 6.84 4.03 -10.82
CA ASN A 98 5.43 4.05 -11.21
C ASN A 98 4.56 5.06 -10.44
N ASP A 99 3.43 5.49 -11.04
CA ASP A 99 2.50 6.49 -10.51
C ASP A 99 1.17 5.93 -9.91
N ASN A 100 1.19 4.73 -9.34
CA ASN A 100 0.06 3.96 -8.76
C ASN A 100 -0.74 3.13 -9.77
N THR A 101 -0.19 2.88 -10.97
CA THR A 101 -0.78 1.89 -11.89
C THR A 101 -0.70 0.48 -11.28
N PHE A 102 0.41 0.13 -10.65
CA PHE A 102 0.65 -1.25 -10.22
C PHE A 102 -0.14 -1.71 -8.98
N PRO A 103 -0.26 -0.88 -7.93
CA PRO A 103 -1.16 -1.19 -6.81
C PRO A 103 -2.61 -1.42 -7.25
N ARG A 104 -3.07 -0.75 -8.32
CA ARG A 104 -4.42 -0.93 -8.87
C ARG A 104 -4.64 -2.30 -9.51
N HIS A 105 -3.59 -2.99 -9.97
CA HIS A 105 -3.75 -4.34 -10.52
C HIS A 105 -4.32 -5.31 -9.49
N ILE A 106 -4.00 -5.15 -8.20
CA ILE A 106 -4.46 -6.02 -7.13
C ILE A 106 -6.00 -6.05 -7.09
N TRP A 107 -6.61 -4.87 -6.94
CA TRP A 107 -8.06 -4.70 -6.94
C TRP A 107 -8.70 -5.02 -8.29
N ALA A 108 -8.02 -4.71 -9.39
CA ALA A 108 -8.50 -4.98 -10.74
C ALA A 108 -8.68 -6.49 -11.01
N TYR A 109 -7.71 -7.32 -10.60
CA TYR A 109 -7.81 -8.77 -10.72
C TYR A 109 -8.85 -9.36 -9.77
N LEU A 110 -8.94 -8.87 -8.53
CA LEU A 110 -9.97 -9.32 -7.60
C LEU A 110 -11.39 -9.00 -8.09
N SER A 111 -11.61 -7.83 -8.69
CA SER A 111 -12.92 -7.45 -9.22
C SER A 111 -13.24 -8.16 -10.54
N MET A 112 -12.38 -8.03 -11.56
CA MET A 112 -12.70 -8.45 -12.93
C MET A 112 -11.72 -9.48 -13.54
N ASN A 113 -10.78 -10.03 -12.77
CA ASN A 113 -9.76 -10.98 -13.24
C ASN A 113 -8.96 -10.48 -14.46
N LYS A 114 -8.62 -9.19 -14.49
CA LYS A 114 -7.82 -8.59 -15.56
C LYS A 114 -6.94 -7.46 -15.06
N ALA A 115 -5.90 -7.17 -15.82
CA ALA A 115 -5.03 -6.05 -15.57
C ALA A 115 -5.80 -4.71 -15.56
N TYR A 116 -5.43 -3.81 -14.65
CA TYR A 116 -5.90 -2.44 -14.62
C TYR A 116 -5.71 -1.74 -15.97
N SER A 117 -6.79 -1.12 -16.43
CA SER A 117 -6.81 -0.17 -17.53
C SER A 117 -7.71 1.00 -17.12
N GLY A 118 -7.17 2.22 -17.17
CA GLY A 118 -7.89 3.45 -16.86
C GLY A 118 -8.62 4.03 -18.07
N GLY A 119 -9.35 5.13 -17.85
CA GLY A 119 -10.13 5.83 -18.88
C GLY A 119 -11.57 5.34 -18.99
N ALA A 120 -12.40 6.07 -19.77
CA ALA A 120 -13.84 5.80 -19.90
C ALA A 120 -14.17 4.41 -20.48
N SER A 121 -13.29 3.85 -21.29
CA SER A 121 -13.38 2.49 -21.85
C SER A 121 -12.52 1.47 -21.08
N GLY A 122 -11.77 1.92 -20.08
CA GLY A 122 -10.94 1.07 -19.24
C GLY A 122 -11.78 0.25 -18.27
N MET A 123 -11.19 -0.80 -17.71
CA MET A 123 -11.90 -1.69 -16.79
C MET A 123 -12.28 -1.06 -15.44
N TRP A 124 -11.60 0.03 -15.05
CA TRP A 124 -11.70 0.60 -13.71
C TRP A 124 -13.08 1.17 -13.38
N SER A 125 -13.77 1.77 -14.37
CA SER A 125 -15.12 2.30 -14.18
C SER A 125 -16.19 1.21 -14.22
N PRO A 126 -16.22 0.29 -15.22
CA PRO A 126 -17.14 -0.84 -15.22
C PRO A 126 -17.01 -1.77 -14.00
N SER A 127 -15.85 -1.81 -13.34
CA SER A 127 -15.66 -2.57 -12.10
C SER A 127 -16.20 -1.89 -10.85
N GLY A 128 -16.62 -0.61 -10.95
CA GLY A 128 -17.00 0.24 -9.81
C GLY A 128 -15.83 0.69 -8.93
N LEU A 129 -14.59 0.39 -9.33
CA LEU A 129 -13.38 0.75 -8.56
C LEU A 129 -13.06 2.24 -8.69
N ASP A 130 -13.65 2.92 -9.67
CA ASP A 130 -13.60 4.37 -9.81
C ASP A 130 -14.41 5.13 -8.76
N ASN A 131 -15.21 4.47 -7.93
CA ASN A 131 -15.83 5.09 -6.76
C ASN A 131 -14.85 5.29 -5.60
N PHE A 132 -13.66 4.69 -5.68
CA PHE A 132 -12.69 4.66 -4.59
C PHE A 132 -11.38 5.37 -4.96
N GLU A 133 -10.70 5.85 -3.92
CA GLU A 133 -9.30 6.20 -3.92
C GLU A 133 -8.48 5.06 -3.32
N LEU A 134 -7.27 4.89 -3.85
CA LEU A 134 -6.30 3.93 -3.34
C LEU A 134 -5.39 4.66 -2.36
N ALA A 135 -5.34 4.18 -1.13
CA ALA A 135 -4.48 4.72 -0.08
C ALA A 135 -3.51 3.66 0.41
N HIS A 136 -2.31 4.10 0.80
CA HIS A 136 -1.32 3.26 1.45
C HIS A 136 -1.43 3.41 2.97
N VAL A 137 -1.43 2.29 3.69
CA VAL A 137 -1.48 2.31 5.16
C VAL A 137 -0.15 2.81 5.72
N PHE A 138 0.95 2.17 5.37
CA PHE A 138 2.33 2.52 5.74
C PHE A 138 3.05 3.28 4.64
N GLY A 139 4.04 4.09 5.06
CA GLY A 139 4.94 4.81 4.17
C GLY A 139 5.73 3.86 3.30
N HIS A 140 5.77 4.14 1.99
CA HIS A 140 6.52 3.35 1.01
C HIS A 140 7.72 4.12 0.45
N LYS A 141 8.06 5.23 1.12
CA LYS A 141 9.29 6.01 0.95
C LYS A 141 9.89 6.32 2.32
N GLN A 142 11.22 6.42 2.40
CA GLN A 142 11.88 6.72 3.67
C GLN A 142 11.48 8.07 4.29
N ASP A 143 11.22 9.08 3.47
CA ASP A 143 10.80 10.41 3.92
C ASP A 143 9.35 10.48 4.40
N GLU A 144 8.58 9.40 4.24
CA GLU A 144 7.19 9.28 4.70
C GLU A 144 7.06 8.62 6.08
N ARG A 145 8.16 8.12 6.68
CA ARG A 145 8.15 7.31 7.90
C ARG A 145 8.21 8.10 9.22
N THR A 146 7.93 9.40 9.19
CA THR A 146 8.06 10.26 10.39
C THR A 146 7.14 9.83 11.52
N LEU A 147 5.85 9.58 11.21
CA LEU A 147 4.90 9.11 12.23
C LEU A 147 5.29 7.71 12.74
N GLU A 148 5.78 6.84 11.87
CA GLU A 148 6.19 5.49 12.25
C GLU A 148 7.32 5.52 13.29
N LYS A 149 8.26 6.46 13.20
CA LYS A 149 9.29 6.69 14.23
C LYS A 149 8.75 7.14 15.57
N GLU A 150 7.59 7.77 15.59
CA GLU A 150 6.97 8.26 16.83
C GLU A 150 6.23 7.14 17.56
N VAL A 151 5.63 6.19 16.82
CA VAL A 151 4.63 5.26 17.35
C VAL A 151 5.05 3.78 17.35
N PHE A 152 6.20 3.43 16.77
CA PHE A 152 6.76 2.08 16.82
C PHE A 152 8.01 2.05 17.70
N THR A 153 8.22 0.94 18.41
CA THR A 153 9.35 0.76 19.35
C THR A 153 10.71 0.89 18.67
N ASP A 154 10.81 0.39 17.44
CA ASP A 154 12.02 0.41 16.63
C ASP A 154 11.68 0.67 15.16
N VAL A 155 12.48 1.52 14.51
CA VAL A 155 12.36 1.82 13.08
C VAL A 155 13.74 1.77 12.43
N ASP A 156 13.95 0.76 11.58
CA ASP A 156 15.20 0.67 10.80
C ASP A 156 15.13 1.60 9.59
N MET A 157 15.83 2.73 9.70
CA MET A 157 15.93 3.74 8.65
C MET A 157 16.94 3.42 7.56
N SER A 158 17.75 2.37 7.72
CA SER A 158 18.65 1.89 6.66
C SER A 158 17.90 1.09 5.59
N ILE A 159 16.68 0.64 5.90
CA ILE A 159 15.84 -0.13 5.00
C ILE A 159 14.97 0.79 4.15
N GLU A 160 14.94 0.49 2.86
CA GLU A 160 14.02 1.11 1.90
C GLU A 160 12.67 0.35 1.93
N PRO A 161 11.54 1.00 2.23
CA PRO A 161 10.24 0.34 2.33
C PRO A 161 9.57 0.09 0.98
N TYR A 162 10.35 -0.13 -0.09
CA TYR A 162 9.83 -0.14 -1.47
C TYR A 162 8.78 -1.22 -1.73
N GLY A 163 8.91 -2.40 -1.10
CA GLY A 163 7.92 -3.47 -1.24
C GLY A 163 6.53 -3.07 -0.78
N LEU A 164 6.42 -2.13 0.18
CA LEU A 164 5.14 -1.62 0.67
C LEU A 164 4.37 -0.84 -0.39
N PHE A 165 5.03 -0.36 -1.44
CA PHE A 165 4.36 0.35 -2.54
C PHE A 165 3.34 -0.54 -3.26
N THR A 166 3.66 -1.83 -3.45
CA THR A 166 2.78 -2.79 -4.15
C THR A 166 2.41 -3.99 -3.29
N SER A 167 2.53 -3.85 -1.97
CA SER A 167 2.02 -4.81 -0.99
C SER A 167 0.49 -4.85 -1.03
N ALA A 168 -0.10 -6.04 -0.98
CA ALA A 168 -1.55 -6.21 -1.01
C ALA A 168 -2.21 -5.70 0.28
N SER A 169 -1.66 -6.07 1.44
CA SER A 169 -2.11 -5.65 2.76
C SER A 169 -1.93 -4.15 3.00
N ASN A 170 -0.89 -3.54 2.40
CA ASN A 170 -0.62 -2.11 2.55
C ASN A 170 -1.51 -1.19 1.70
N VAL A 171 -2.43 -1.74 0.90
CA VAL A 171 -3.24 -0.96 -0.05
C VAL A 171 -4.72 -1.16 0.21
N VAL A 172 -5.41 -0.07 0.55
CA VAL A 172 -6.85 -0.07 0.85
C VAL A 172 -7.64 0.74 -0.17
N LEU A 173 -8.94 0.45 -0.28
CA LEU A 173 -9.89 1.29 -0.99
C LEU A 173 -10.71 2.11 -0.01
N ILE A 174 -10.75 3.42 -0.23
CA ILE A 174 -11.57 4.36 0.54
C ILE A 174 -12.46 5.11 -0.45
N PRO A 175 -13.77 5.27 -0.20
CA PRO A 175 -14.63 6.05 -1.07
C PRO A 175 -14.07 7.45 -1.34
N LYS A 176 -14.16 7.89 -2.60
CA LYS A 176 -13.71 9.23 -3.01
C LYS A 176 -14.31 10.30 -2.09
N GLY A 177 -13.46 11.25 -1.69
CA GLY A 177 -13.85 12.32 -0.76
C GLY A 177 -13.59 12.01 0.72
N PHE A 178 -13.34 10.74 1.09
CA PHE A 178 -13.07 10.33 2.47
C PHE A 178 -11.61 9.93 2.73
N ALA A 179 -10.74 9.87 1.72
CA ALA A 179 -9.37 9.36 1.90
C ALA A 179 -8.43 10.33 2.65
N LYS A 180 -8.58 11.65 2.45
CA LYS A 180 -7.60 12.63 2.96
C LYS A 180 -7.33 12.63 4.48
N PRO A 181 -8.31 12.37 5.37
CA PRO A 181 -8.05 12.31 6.81
C PRO A 181 -6.97 11.30 7.20
N THR A 182 -6.79 10.20 6.45
CA THR A 182 -5.76 9.18 6.75
C THR A 182 -4.33 9.69 6.58
N ASP A 183 -4.13 10.79 5.84
CA ASP A 183 -2.82 11.36 5.54
C ASP A 183 -2.44 12.54 6.45
N HIS A 184 -3.43 13.12 7.15
CA HIS A 184 -3.27 14.38 7.87
C HIS A 184 -3.61 14.30 9.36
N MET A 185 -4.30 13.24 9.81
CA MET A 185 -4.65 13.04 11.22
C MET A 185 -3.88 11.85 11.80
N LYS A 186 -2.93 12.15 12.70
CA LYS A 186 -2.03 11.13 13.28
C LYS A 186 -2.80 10.01 13.97
N SER A 187 -3.79 10.36 14.81
CA SER A 187 -4.62 9.39 15.53
C SER A 187 -5.32 8.41 14.59
N ILE A 188 -5.92 8.93 13.51
CA ILE A 188 -6.58 8.10 12.49
C ILE A 188 -5.56 7.17 11.82
N LYS A 189 -4.39 7.69 11.44
CA LYS A 189 -3.34 6.88 10.82
C LYS A 189 -2.85 5.76 11.73
N VAL A 190 -2.70 6.02 13.03
CA VAL A 190 -2.39 4.98 14.04
C VAL A 190 -3.50 3.93 14.12
N CYS A 191 -4.78 4.30 14.06
CA CYS A 191 -5.87 3.33 13.99
C CYS A 191 -5.74 2.41 12.76
N PHE A 192 -5.31 2.93 11.61
CA PHE A 192 -5.06 2.12 10.42
C PHE A 192 -3.83 1.20 10.58
N TYR A 193 -2.76 1.65 11.25
CA TYR A 193 -1.63 0.77 11.60
C TYR A 193 -2.09 -0.38 12.49
N LYS A 194 -2.85 -0.10 13.54
CA LYS A 194 -3.39 -1.12 14.43
C LYS A 194 -4.30 -2.10 13.69
N ARG A 195 -5.22 -1.60 12.85
CA ARG A 195 -6.09 -2.46 12.03
C ARG A 195 -5.30 -3.35 11.08
N HIS A 196 -4.25 -2.85 10.46
CA HIS A 196 -3.38 -3.66 9.62
C HIS A 196 -2.73 -4.78 10.43
N LEU A 197 -2.15 -4.47 11.60
CA LEU A 197 -1.52 -5.46 12.47
C LEU A 197 -2.53 -6.51 12.97
N ASP A 198 -3.77 -6.13 13.24
CA ASP A 198 -4.84 -7.07 13.64
C ASP A 198 -5.21 -8.04 12.52
N LEU A 199 -5.17 -7.59 11.26
CA LEU A 199 -5.53 -8.41 10.11
C LEU A 199 -4.39 -9.31 9.64
N TYR A 200 -3.15 -8.82 9.66
CA TYR A 200 -2.03 -9.47 8.97
C TYR A 200 -0.83 -9.80 9.88
N GLY A 201 -0.87 -9.36 11.14
CA GLY A 201 0.29 -9.32 12.03
C GLY A 201 1.34 -8.32 11.54
N ASN A 202 2.55 -8.39 12.11
CA ASN A 202 3.67 -7.61 11.61
C ASN A 202 4.26 -8.26 10.34
N ASN A 203 3.76 -7.84 9.18
CA ASN A 203 4.30 -8.13 7.86
C ASN A 203 4.86 -6.86 7.20
N VAL A 204 5.41 -5.93 7.99
CA VAL A 204 5.94 -4.65 7.52
C VAL A 204 7.46 -4.61 7.70
N ILE A 205 8.18 -4.20 6.66
CA ILE A 205 9.65 -4.21 6.69
C ILE A 205 10.20 -3.06 7.55
N GLY A 206 11.15 -3.38 8.42
CA GLY A 206 11.90 -2.37 9.19
C GLY A 206 11.07 -1.65 10.26
N LEU A 207 10.02 -2.29 10.79
CA LEU A 207 9.24 -1.82 11.95
C LEU A 207 9.25 -2.88 13.06
N GLY A 208 9.47 -2.42 14.28
CA GLY A 208 9.28 -3.18 15.52
C GLY A 208 7.80 -3.32 15.88
N GLU A 209 7.51 -3.31 17.18
CA GLU A 209 6.13 -3.39 17.68
C GLU A 209 5.48 -2.00 17.68
N LEU A 210 4.15 -1.95 17.48
CA LEU A 210 3.39 -0.72 17.64
C LEU A 210 3.23 -0.46 19.13
N ASP A 211 3.61 0.73 19.57
CA ASP A 211 3.47 1.14 20.96
C ASP A 211 1.98 1.37 21.29
N GLU A 212 1.46 0.57 22.23
CA GLU A 212 0.05 0.63 22.63
C GLU A 212 -0.32 1.97 23.26
N GLU A 213 0.64 2.71 23.84
CA GLU A 213 0.39 4.04 24.41
C GLU A 213 -0.03 5.08 23.35
N HIS A 214 0.33 4.84 22.09
CA HIS A 214 -0.02 5.72 20.97
C HIS A 214 -1.37 5.37 20.34
N ILE A 215 -1.97 4.23 20.70
CA ILE A 215 -3.29 3.83 20.19
C ILE A 215 -4.36 4.69 20.87
N PRO A 216 -5.22 5.39 20.11
CA PRO A 216 -6.29 6.18 20.72
C PRO A 216 -7.19 5.32 21.59
N ALA A 217 -7.53 5.79 22.80
CA ALA A 217 -8.36 5.05 23.76
C ALA A 217 -9.76 4.68 23.25
N TRP A 218 -10.21 5.29 22.15
CA TRP A 218 -11.47 5.01 21.47
C TRP A 218 -11.33 4.06 20.27
N TYR A 219 -10.16 3.45 20.05
CA TYR A 219 -9.92 2.53 18.94
C TYR A 219 -10.94 1.38 18.89
N ASP A 220 -11.25 0.80 20.05
CA ASP A 220 -12.19 -0.32 20.16
C ASP A 220 -13.64 0.07 19.84
N ASP A 221 -13.96 1.37 19.80
CA ASP A 221 -15.28 1.84 19.35
C ASP A 221 -15.42 1.77 17.82
N ILE A 222 -14.31 1.65 17.09
CA ILE A 222 -14.30 1.59 15.62
C ILE A 222 -14.83 0.23 15.16
N GLN A 223 -15.98 0.27 14.50
CA GLN A 223 -16.52 -0.89 13.79
C GLN A 223 -15.88 -0.97 12.41
N TRP A 224 -14.76 -1.69 12.34
CA TRP A 224 -14.09 -1.95 11.07
C TRP A 224 -14.94 -2.83 10.17
N LEU A 225 -14.99 -2.47 8.88
CA LEU A 225 -15.51 -3.33 7.84
C LEU A 225 -14.60 -4.57 7.75
N GLU A 226 -15.22 -5.75 7.83
CA GLU A 226 -14.49 -7.00 7.68
C GLU A 226 -14.09 -7.22 6.21
N PRO A 227 -12.84 -7.62 5.93
CA PRO A 227 -12.40 -7.86 4.57
C PRO A 227 -13.27 -8.92 3.89
N GLU A 228 -13.73 -8.65 2.67
CA GLU A 228 -14.46 -9.63 1.89
C GLU A 228 -13.50 -10.56 1.15
N LEU A 229 -13.81 -11.86 1.11
CA LEU A 229 -13.08 -12.85 0.32
C LEU A 229 -13.89 -13.22 -0.93
N PRO A 230 -13.57 -12.68 -2.12
CA PRO A 230 -14.36 -12.93 -3.32
C PRO A 230 -14.33 -14.41 -3.73
N SER A 231 -15.42 -14.89 -4.33
CA SER A 231 -15.42 -16.20 -5.00
C SER A 231 -14.29 -16.27 -6.04
N ASN A 232 -13.61 -17.42 -6.13
CA ASN A 232 -12.49 -17.65 -7.05
C ASN A 232 -11.30 -16.69 -6.86
N TRP A 233 -11.15 -16.06 -5.69
CA TRP A 233 -10.04 -15.15 -5.40
C TRP A 233 -8.68 -15.78 -5.72
N LYS A 234 -8.49 -17.07 -5.39
CA LYS A 234 -7.20 -17.75 -5.58
C LYS A 234 -6.80 -17.78 -7.06
N VAL A 235 -7.72 -18.17 -7.94
CA VAL A 235 -7.51 -18.15 -9.40
C VAL A 235 -7.21 -16.74 -9.90
N LYS A 236 -7.92 -15.72 -9.37
CA LYS A 236 -7.69 -14.31 -9.74
C LYS A 236 -6.31 -13.83 -9.33
N ILE A 237 -5.85 -14.19 -8.15
CA ILE A 237 -4.52 -13.85 -7.64
C ILE A 237 -3.44 -14.63 -8.39
N ASP A 238 -3.64 -15.92 -8.69
CA ASP A 238 -2.70 -16.69 -9.51
C ASP A 238 -2.51 -16.06 -10.91
N ASN A 239 -3.60 -15.57 -11.52
CA ASN A 239 -3.51 -14.83 -12.78
C ASN A 239 -2.76 -13.50 -12.65
N LEU A 240 -2.93 -12.77 -11.54
CA LEU A 240 -2.17 -11.56 -11.22
C LEU A 240 -0.67 -11.86 -11.08
N LEU A 241 -0.31 -12.94 -10.38
CA LEU A 241 1.08 -13.35 -10.19
C LEU A 241 1.72 -13.82 -11.50
N LEU A 242 0.98 -14.54 -12.35
CA LEU A 242 1.43 -14.89 -13.69
C LEU A 242 1.63 -13.64 -14.58
N TYR A 243 0.74 -12.66 -14.47
CA TYR A 243 0.88 -11.38 -15.17
C TYR A 243 2.13 -10.63 -14.71
N ARG A 244 2.37 -10.56 -13.39
CA ARG A 244 3.60 -9.99 -12.81
C ARG A 244 4.84 -10.61 -13.42
N GLU A 245 4.93 -11.93 -13.46
CA GLU A 245 6.11 -12.65 -13.96
C GLU A 245 6.40 -12.32 -15.42
N LYS A 246 5.38 -12.42 -16.27
CA LYS A 246 5.50 -12.08 -17.70
C LYS A 246 5.89 -10.61 -17.91
N TYR A 247 5.31 -9.71 -17.12
CA TYR A 247 5.62 -8.29 -17.21
C TYR A 247 7.07 -8.01 -16.83
N LEU A 248 7.53 -8.52 -15.68
CA LEU A 248 8.88 -8.29 -15.17
C LEU A 248 9.95 -8.90 -16.09
N ALA A 249 9.73 -10.13 -16.56
CA ALA A 249 10.65 -10.77 -17.51
C ALA A 249 10.79 -9.94 -18.79
N LYS A 250 9.69 -9.43 -19.34
CA LYS A 250 9.74 -8.53 -20.51
C LYS A 250 10.40 -7.19 -20.20
N LYS A 251 10.23 -6.68 -18.98
CA LYS A 251 10.67 -5.33 -18.62
C LYS A 251 12.17 -5.25 -18.33
N TYR A 252 12.75 -6.33 -17.82
CA TYR A 252 14.18 -6.42 -17.50
C TYR A 252 15.02 -7.16 -18.55
N ALA A 253 14.41 -7.88 -19.50
CA ALA A 253 15.09 -8.37 -20.70
C ALA A 253 15.58 -7.24 -21.59
#